data_AF-A0A965A312-F1
#
_entry.id   AF-A0A965A312-F1
#
_cell.length_a   1.000
_cell.length_b   1.000
_cell.length_c   1.000
_cell.angle_alpha   90.00
_cell.angle_beta   90.00
_cell.angle_gamma   90.00
#
_symmetry.space_group_name_H-M   'P 1'
#
loop_
_entity.id
_entity.type
_entity.pdbx_description
1 polymer ?
#
loop_
_entity_poly.entity_id
_entity_poly.type
_entity_poly.pdbx_seq_one_letter_code
_entity_poly.pdbx_strand_id
1 'polypeptide(L)' 'MPLITEPNFKEFDRPVFREFSPGDDFYEALIAAHEGLSEAQSHELNAKLVLFLSNHIGDLRVLRQAFQLARESVRLR' A
#
# COMPACT_ATOMS: atom_id res chain seq x y z
N MET A 1 2.04 -17.32 -1.70
CA MET A 1 1.68 -16.72 -0.40
C MET A 1 0.24 -16.22 -0.51
N PRO A 2 -0.63 -16.35 0.49
CA PRO A 2 -1.98 -15.77 0.41
C PRO A 2 -1.89 -14.23 0.40
N LEU A 3 -2.86 -13.57 -0.24
CA LEU A 3 -3.02 -12.13 -0.14
C LEU A 3 -3.40 -11.75 1.30
N ILE A 4 -2.73 -10.75 1.86
CA ILE A 4 -3.06 -10.18 3.17
C ILE A 4 -3.77 -8.85 2.92
N THR A 5 -4.97 -8.69 3.47
CA THR A 5 -5.81 -7.49 3.29
C THR A 5 -5.90 -6.63 4.55
N GLU A 6 -5.40 -7.13 5.68
CA GLU A 6 -5.31 -6.41 6.93
C GLU A 6 -3.96 -5.68 7.02
N PRO A 7 -3.87 -4.57 7.79
CA PRO A 7 -2.60 -3.90 8.04
C PRO A 7 -1.54 -4.88 8.58
N ASN A 8 -0.43 -5.02 7.86
CA ASN A 8 0.65 -5.95 8.19
C ASN A 8 2.02 -5.27 8.06
N PHE A 9 2.11 -4.05 8.61
CA PHE A 9 3.32 -3.24 8.63
C PHE A 9 4.27 -3.73 9.73
N LYS A 10 5.52 -4.00 9.37
CA LYS A 10 6.56 -4.49 10.28
C LYS A 10 7.85 -3.71 10.06
N GLU A 11 8.42 -3.19 11.14
CA GLU A 11 9.81 -2.75 11.15
C GLU A 11 10.63 -3.78 11.93
N PHE A 12 11.60 -4.41 11.28
CA PHE A 12 12.38 -5.50 11.88
C PHE A 12 13.49 -4.99 12.83
N ASP A 13 13.85 -3.70 12.75
CA ASP A 13 15.06 -3.15 13.39
C ASP A 13 14.82 -1.97 14.36
N ARG A 14 13.58 -1.69 14.78
CA ARG A 14 13.30 -0.62 15.77
C ARG A 14 12.89 -1.17 17.14
N PRO A 15 13.50 -0.70 18.24
CA PRO A 15 13.04 -1.02 19.59
C PRO A 15 11.68 -0.34 19.83
N VAL A 16 10.72 -1.13 20.31
CA VAL A 16 9.30 -0.78 20.49
C VAL A 16 9.12 0.15 21.70
N PHE A 17 9.66 1.38 21.63
CA PHE A 17 9.48 2.40 22.67
C PHE A 17 8.55 3.54 22.23
N ARG A 18 8.06 3.54 20.99
CA ARG A 18 6.99 4.44 20.53
C ARG A 18 5.67 3.68 20.47
N GLU A 19 4.65 4.24 21.13
CA GLU A 19 3.25 3.79 21.07
C GLU A 19 2.59 4.03 19.70
N PHE A 20 3.28 4.73 18.78
CA PHE A 20 2.81 4.98 17.42
C PHE A 20 3.48 4.02 16.45
N SER A 21 2.62 3.33 15.72
CA SER A 21 2.81 2.03 15.11
C SER A 21 3.58 2.11 13.79
N PRO A 22 4.14 0.99 13.29
CA PRO A 22 4.64 0.89 11.91
C PRO A 22 3.63 1.31 10.84
N GLY A 23 2.33 1.31 11.16
CA GLY A 23 1.29 1.83 10.28
C GLY A 23 1.31 3.36 10.18
N ASP A 24 1.54 4.05 11.30
CA ASP A 24 1.58 5.52 11.34
C ASP A 24 2.78 6.04 10.54
N ASP A 25 3.97 5.44 10.76
CA ASP A 25 5.19 5.77 10.00
C ASP A 25 4.99 5.53 8.48
N PHE A 26 4.25 4.48 8.10
CA PHE A 26 3.89 4.24 6.69
C PHE A 26 2.94 5.32 6.14
N TYR A 27 1.89 5.67 6.88
CA TYR A 27 0.93 6.70 6.45
C TYR A 27 1.58 8.07 6.32
N GLU A 28 2.46 8.46 7.26
CA GLU A 28 3.24 9.70 7.19
C GLU A 28 4.11 9.71 5.92
N ALA A 29 4.85 8.63 5.65
CA ALA A 29 5.69 8.53 4.47
C ALA A 29 4.88 8.59 3.16
N LEU A 30 3.69 7.98 3.13
CA LEU A 30 2.80 8.03 1.98
C LEU A 30 2.28 9.45 1.74
N ILE A 31 1.81 10.14 2.79
CA ILE A 31 1.34 11.53 2.70
C ILE A 31 2.47 12.44 2.20
N ALA A 32 3.66 12.31 2.77
CA ALA A 32 4.83 13.08 2.38
C ALA A 32 5.19 12.87 0.90
N ALA A 33 5.03 11.65 0.36
CA ALA A 33 5.28 11.37 -1.04
C ALA A 33 4.35 12.13 -2.00
N HIS A 34 3.18 12.57 -1.53
CA HIS A 34 2.22 13.36 -2.32
C HIS A 34 2.38 14.88 -2.16
N GLU A 35 3.21 15.36 -1.23
CA GLU A 35 3.36 16.79 -0.98
C GLU A 35 3.87 17.54 -2.22
N GLY A 36 3.24 18.67 -2.54
CA GLY A 36 3.59 19.51 -3.69
C GLY A 36 3.15 18.97 -5.05
N LEU A 37 2.50 17.80 -5.12
CA LEU A 37 1.97 17.24 -6.37
C LEU A 37 0.57 17.80 -6.68
N SER A 38 0.31 18.04 -7.97
CA SER A 38 -1.07 18.21 -8.46
C SER A 38 -1.86 16.90 -8.33
N GLU A 39 -3.19 16.99 -8.41
CA GLU A 39 -4.07 15.81 -8.43
C GLU A 39 -3.67 14.80 -9.52
N ALA A 40 -3.39 15.27 -10.74
CA ALA A 40 -2.96 14.41 -11.84
C ALA A 40 -1.63 13.70 -11.53
N GLN A 41 -0.65 14.41 -10.97
CA GLN A 41 0.64 13.82 -10.57
C GLN A 41 0.47 12.83 -9.40
N SER A 42 -0.42 13.14 -8.45
CA SER A 42 -0.78 12.27 -7.34
C SER A 42 -1.39 10.95 -7.82
N HIS A 43 -2.28 11.00 -8.81
CA HIS A 43 -2.80 9.80 -9.47
C HIS A 43 -1.72 9.01 -10.21
N GLU A 44 -0.81 9.68 -10.92
CA GLU A 44 0.31 9.04 -11.60
C GLU A 44 1.25 8.33 -10.61
N LEU A 45 1.55 8.97 -9.47
CA LEU A 45 2.33 8.39 -8.38
C LEU A 45 1.68 7.11 -7.87
N ASN A 46 0.38 7.15 -7.57
CA ASN A 46 -0.36 5.98 -7.11
C ASN A 46 -0.32 4.82 -8.12
N ALA A 47 -0.50 5.10 -9.42
CA ALA A 47 -0.42 4.09 -10.46
C ALA A 47 0.98 3.44 -10.54
N LYS A 48 2.05 4.25 -10.41
CA LYS A 48 3.43 3.77 -10.37
C LYS A 48 3.73 2.94 -9.12
N LEU A 49 3.28 3.38 -7.94
CA LEU A 49 3.40 2.61 -6.71
C LEU A 49 2.74 1.23 -6.82
N VAL A 50 1.52 1.16 -7.35
CA VAL A 50 0.82 -0.12 -7.58
C VAL A 50 1.65 -1.04 -8.48
N LEU A 51 2.24 -0.51 -9.55
CA LEU A 51 3.08 -1.29 -10.45
C LEU A 51 4.38 -1.78 -9.76
N PHE A 52 5.06 -0.93 -9.01
CA PHE A 52 6.27 -1.31 -8.28
C PHE A 52 5.99 -2.39 -7.23
N LEU A 53 4.93 -2.24 -6.45
CA LEU A 53 4.52 -3.24 -5.46
C LEU A 53 4.09 -4.54 -6.15
N SER A 54 3.41 -4.46 -7.30
CA SER A 54 3.04 -5.65 -8.08
C SER A 54 4.28 -6.41 -8.56
N ASN A 55 5.30 -5.70 -9.04
CA ASN A 55 6.57 -6.28 -9.46
C ASN A 55 7.31 -6.90 -8.28
N HIS A 56 7.31 -6.24 -7.11
CA HIS A 56 7.90 -6.77 -5.88
C HIS A 56 7.21 -8.06 -5.40
N ILE A 57 5.87 -8.12 -5.49
CA ILE A 57 5.09 -9.31 -5.14
C ILE A 57 5.39 -10.48 -6.08
N GLY A 58 5.41 -10.23 -7.40
CA GLY A 58 5.79 -11.21 -8.43
C GLY A 58 4.85 -12.42 -8.63
N ASP A 59 3.99 -12.75 -7.67
CA ASP A 59 3.04 -13.87 -7.75
C ASP A 59 1.72 -13.42 -8.42
N LEU A 60 1.55 -13.78 -9.69
CA LEU A 60 0.33 -13.47 -10.46
C LEU A 60 -0.96 -13.98 -9.82
N ARG A 61 -0.92 -15.04 -8.99
CA ARG A 61 -2.13 -15.53 -8.29
C ARG A 61 -2.58 -14.53 -7.24
N VAL A 62 -1.63 -13.98 -6.48
CA VAL A 62 -1.87 -12.95 -5.47
C VAL A 62 -2.41 -11.68 -6.12
N LEU A 63 -1.79 -11.26 -7.22
CA LEU A 63 -2.22 -10.06 -7.95
C LEU A 63 -3.63 -10.20 -8.52
N ARG A 64 -3.97 -11.37 -9.10
CA ARG A 64 -5.33 -11.64 -9.58
C ARG A 64 -6.36 -11.63 -8.46
N GLN A 65 -6.04 -12.18 -7.31
CA GLN A 65 -6.90 -12.13 -6.12
C GLN A 65 -7.12 -10.68 -5.66
N ALA A 66 -6.06 -9.88 -5.63
CA ALA A 66 -6.14 -8.46 -5.25
C ALA A 66 -7.04 -7.67 -6.19
N PHE A 67 -6.95 -7.89 -7.51
CA PHE A 67 -7.81 -7.22 -8.50
C PHE A 67 -9.29 -7.55 -8.33
N GLN A 68 -9.63 -8.80 -8.03
CA GLN A 68 -11.02 -9.18 -7.78
C GLN A 68 -11.58 -8.47 -6.55
N LEU A 69 -10.87 -8.54 -5.42
CA LEU A 69 -11.29 -7.90 -4.17
C LEU A 69 -11.39 -6.38 -4.30
N ALA A 70 -10.45 -5.74 -5.00
CA ALA A 70 -10.50 -4.30 -5.26
C ALA A 70 -11.70 -3.91 -6.12
N ARG A 71 -12.06 -4.73 -7.12
CA ARG A 71 -13.26 -4.50 -7.95
C ARG A 71 -14.55 -4.70 -7.15
N GLU A 72 -14.59 -5.69 -6.28
CA GLU A 72 -15.74 -5.94 -5.39
C GLU A 72 -15.94 -4.81 -4.39
N SER A 73 -14.87 -4.29 -3.78
CA SER A 73 -14.96 -3.24 -2.76
C SER A 73 -15.53 -1.92 -3.27
N VAL A 74 -15.30 -1.59 -4.55
CA VAL A 74 -15.89 -0.40 -5.19
C VAL A 74 -17.35 -0.63 -5.60
N ARG A 75 -17.72 -1.86 -5.95
CA ARG A 75 -19.09 -2.22 -6.33
C ARG A 75 -20.05 -2.28 -5.14
N LEU A 76 -19.53 -2.59 -3.95
CA LEU A 76 -20.30 -2.71 -2.71
C LEU A 76 -20.47 -1.37 -1.95
N ARG A 77 -19.96 -0.27 -2.53
CA ARG A 77 -20.18 1.10 -2.06
C ARG A 77 -21.25 1.78 -2.88
#